data_AF-A0A2P5M0G1-F1
#
_entry.id   AF-A0A2P5M0G1-F1
#
_cell.length_a   1.000
_cell.length_b   1.000
_cell.length_c   1.000
_cell.angle_alpha   90.00
_cell.angle_beta   90.00
_cell.angle_gamma   90.00
#
_symmetry.space_group_name_H-M   'P 1'
#
loop_
_entity.id
_entity.type
_entity.pdbx_description
1 polymer ?
#
loop_
_entity_poly.entity_id
_entity_poly.type
_entity_poly.pdbx_seq_one_letter_code
_entity_poly.pdbx_strand_id
1 'polypeptide(L)'
;MNTQIALPSTYLTEVKALSDRIVKAQQPIRILDAIKWDDSIKQAFFKADCKEPPQVTKEYYQQRPLGFDPTDKKREFYQIERDLARKLGQLNPLSVIMRRICREYQSVVRMLESRGTPIFSDISQELYGSSQDVFHVGDPTIADLGSMMEETLAQLLKLDFLAEEPKDIKADEAVAILNERIEALFPGDGLRAMISDGIIADAAAGTDYVKLRADALFNMRDLRVLEVHEIWVHLGTTLNGLSQPYCTFLGKGPPSATITQEGLAVLMEILTFSSTPNRLMRLICRVRAISMIEEGADFMEVFNFFLSKGLDKEDSFTFSSRVFRGSTYNGLPFTKDLTYIKGFVLAYNFIR
;
A
#
# COMPACT_ATOMS: atom_id res chain seq x y z
N MET A 1 17.03 -18.09 39.06
CA MET A 1 15.84 -18.93 38.82
C MET A 1 16.01 -19.55 37.44
N ASN A 2 16.21 -20.87 37.37
CA ASN A 2 16.28 -21.59 36.10
C ASN A 2 14.87 -21.72 35.53
N THR A 3 14.52 -20.86 34.57
CA THR A 3 13.34 -21.06 33.74
C THR A 3 13.63 -22.27 32.85
N GLN A 4 13.08 -23.44 33.19
CA GLN A 4 13.03 -24.56 32.25
C GLN A 4 12.26 -24.08 31.02
N ILE A 5 12.98 -23.84 29.92
CA ILE A 5 12.36 -23.58 28.62
C ILE A 5 11.67 -24.88 28.22
N ALA A 6 10.34 -24.93 28.38
CA ALA A 6 9.55 -26.04 27.89
C ALA A 6 9.76 -26.15 26.37
N LEU A 7 10.16 -27.33 25.89
CA LEU A 7 10.33 -27.57 24.46
C LEU A 7 8.99 -27.28 23.74
N PRO A 8 9.01 -26.59 22.58
CA PRO A 8 7.79 -26.32 21.83
C PRO A 8 7.05 -27.60 21.50
N SER A 9 5.72 -27.58 21.58
CA SER A 9 4.94 -28.74 21.15
C SER A 9 5.16 -29.02 19.66
N THR A 10 4.95 -30.27 19.25
CA THR A 10 5.02 -30.67 17.83
C THR A 10 4.11 -29.79 16.96
N TYR A 11 2.95 -29.40 17.49
CA TYR A 11 2.03 -28.48 16.82
C TYR A 11 2.68 -27.12 16.52
N LEU A 12 3.30 -26.48 17.52
CA LEU A 12 3.90 -25.15 17.37
C LEU A 12 5.12 -25.18 16.43
N THR A 13 5.90 -26.26 16.47
CA THR A 13 7.02 -26.48 15.55
C THR A 13 6.53 -26.59 14.10
N GLU A 14 5.44 -27.34 13.84
CA GLU A 14 4.85 -27.48 12.51
C GLU A 14 4.24 -26.16 12.01
N VAL A 15 3.55 -25.41 12.89
CA VAL A 15 3.04 -24.07 12.56
C VAL A 15 4.19 -23.17 12.11
N LYS A 16 5.28 -23.11 12.89
CA LYS A 16 6.44 -22.29 12.54
C LYS A 16 7.06 -22.70 11.21
N ALA A 17 7.28 -23.99 10.99
CA ALA A 17 7.89 -24.48 9.75
C ALA A 17 7.05 -24.11 8.50
N LEU A 18 5.72 -24.19 8.59
CA LEU A 18 4.82 -23.83 7.49
C LEU A 18 4.72 -22.32 7.31
N SER A 19 4.68 -21.57 8.40
CA SER A 19 4.72 -20.12 8.43
C SER A 19 5.98 -19.57 7.76
N ASP A 20 7.16 -20.09 8.11
CA ASP A 20 8.44 -19.67 7.54
C ASP A 20 8.51 -19.91 6.02
N ARG A 21 7.87 -20.98 5.53
CA ARG A 21 7.78 -21.25 4.09
C ARG A 21 6.97 -20.19 3.35
N ILE A 22 5.89 -19.67 3.94
CA ILE A 22 5.10 -18.57 3.34
C ILE A 22 5.97 -17.31 3.23
N VAL A 23 6.65 -16.96 4.32
CA VAL A 23 7.54 -15.79 4.38
C VAL A 23 8.63 -15.88 3.30
N LYS A 24 9.27 -17.05 3.18
CA LYS A 24 10.30 -17.30 2.16
C LYS A 24 9.74 -17.24 0.73
N ALA A 25 8.58 -17.86 0.50
CA ALA A 25 7.95 -17.90 -0.82
C ALA A 25 7.56 -16.49 -1.31
N GLN A 26 7.11 -15.62 -0.39
CA GLN A 26 6.67 -14.26 -0.65
C GLN A 26 7.80 -13.25 -0.88
N GLN A 27 8.97 -13.46 -0.30
CA GLN A 27 10.11 -12.53 -0.34
C GLN A 27 10.47 -11.96 -1.73
N PRO A 28 10.51 -12.74 -2.83
CA PRO A 28 10.83 -12.20 -4.17
C PRO A 28 9.68 -11.40 -4.81
N ILE A 29 8.47 -11.42 -4.25
CA ILE A 29 7.29 -10.74 -4.81
C ILE A 29 7.30 -9.27 -4.39
N ARG A 30 7.78 -8.40 -5.28
CA ARG A 30 7.79 -6.94 -5.10
C ARG A 30 6.74 -6.30 -6.01
N ILE A 31 5.49 -6.21 -5.53
CA ILE A 31 4.34 -5.76 -6.34
C ILE A 31 4.61 -4.40 -6.98
N LEU A 32 5.00 -3.40 -6.18
CA LEU A 32 5.17 -2.03 -6.67
C LEU A 32 6.32 -1.91 -7.67
N ASP A 33 7.43 -2.63 -7.45
CA ASP A 33 8.55 -2.66 -8.39
C ASP A 33 8.19 -3.37 -9.70
N ALA A 34 7.33 -4.38 -9.65
CA ALA A 34 6.89 -5.10 -10.83
C ALA A 34 5.90 -4.29 -11.68
N ILE A 35 5.18 -3.31 -11.13
CA ILE A 35 4.14 -2.58 -11.86
C ILE A 35 4.53 -1.14 -12.22
N LYS A 36 5.58 -0.58 -11.60
CA LYS A 36 6.00 0.81 -11.85
C LYS A 36 6.40 1.02 -13.31
N TRP A 37 6.14 2.24 -13.78
CA TRP A 37 6.69 2.72 -15.03
C TRP A 37 8.08 3.31 -14.77
N ASP A 38 8.99 3.14 -15.71
CA ASP A 38 10.32 3.74 -15.62
C ASP A 38 10.29 5.25 -15.94
N ASP A 39 11.40 5.92 -15.61
CA ASP A 39 11.54 7.36 -15.79
C ASP A 39 11.48 7.81 -17.25
N SER A 40 11.76 6.92 -18.22
CA SER A 40 11.68 7.26 -19.63
C SER A 40 10.24 7.56 -20.06
N ILE A 41 9.24 6.91 -19.44
CA ILE A 41 7.82 7.18 -19.68
C ILE A 41 7.47 8.60 -19.22
N LYS A 42 7.93 8.99 -18.03
CA LYS A 42 7.75 10.34 -17.49
C LYS A 42 8.43 11.37 -18.40
N GLN A 43 9.70 11.16 -18.73
CA GLN A 43 10.48 12.07 -19.58
C GLN A 43 9.84 12.25 -20.96
N ALA A 44 9.37 11.18 -21.59
CA ALA A 44 8.71 11.24 -22.89
C ALA A 44 7.40 12.06 -22.82
N PHE A 45 6.58 11.83 -21.78
CA PHE A 45 5.34 12.57 -21.55
C PHE A 45 5.58 14.08 -21.42
N PHE A 46 6.58 14.49 -20.64
CA PHE A 46 6.94 15.91 -20.48
C PHE A 46 7.58 16.50 -21.73
N LYS A 47 8.41 15.74 -22.45
CA LYS A 47 8.98 16.18 -23.73
C LYS A 47 7.91 16.45 -24.78
N ALA A 48 6.80 15.71 -24.73
CA ALA A 48 5.61 15.93 -25.56
C ALA A 48 4.67 17.03 -25.01
N ASP A 49 5.14 17.86 -24.07
CA ASP A 49 4.36 18.94 -23.42
C ASP A 49 3.04 18.43 -22.79
N CYS A 50 3.05 17.20 -22.27
CA CYS A 50 1.88 16.56 -21.66
C CYS A 50 0.68 16.42 -22.62
N LYS A 51 0.92 16.31 -23.93
CA LYS A 51 -0.15 16.20 -24.96
C LYS A 51 -0.33 14.79 -25.51
N GLU A 52 0.68 13.94 -25.34
CA GLU A 52 0.64 12.55 -25.80
C GLU A 52 0.53 11.61 -24.60
N PRO A 53 -0.31 10.57 -24.67
CA PRO A 53 -0.44 9.64 -23.56
C PRO A 53 0.85 8.82 -23.36
N PRO A 54 1.13 8.37 -22.12
CA PRO A 54 2.23 7.46 -21.83
C PRO A 54 2.19 6.21 -22.72
N GLN A 55 3.27 5.93 -23.45
CA GLN A 55 3.36 4.79 -24.37
C GLN A 55 3.69 3.48 -23.63
N VAL A 56 2.80 3.09 -22.71
CA VAL A 56 2.89 1.84 -21.96
C VAL A 56 1.91 0.82 -22.53
N THR A 57 2.44 -0.27 -23.09
CA THR A 57 1.67 -1.35 -23.71
C THR A 57 1.86 -2.68 -22.99
N LYS A 58 1.22 -3.75 -23.46
CA LYS A 58 1.48 -5.10 -22.97
C LYS A 58 2.94 -5.53 -23.22
N GLU A 59 3.48 -5.17 -24.38
CA GLU A 59 4.85 -5.48 -24.80
C GLU A 59 5.88 -4.81 -23.88
N TYR A 60 5.57 -3.60 -23.38
CA TYR A 60 6.38 -2.92 -22.36
C TYR A 60 6.61 -3.82 -21.13
N TYR A 61 5.58 -4.51 -20.66
CA TYR A 61 5.69 -5.41 -19.51
C TYR A 61 6.30 -6.76 -19.87
N GLN A 62 6.10 -7.28 -21.09
CA GLN A 62 6.73 -8.53 -21.55
C GLN A 62 8.26 -8.42 -21.60
N GLN A 63 8.79 -7.24 -21.92
CA GLN A 63 10.22 -6.95 -21.91
C GLN A 63 10.79 -6.76 -20.50
N ARG A 64 9.94 -6.71 -19.47
CA ARG A 64 10.29 -6.50 -18.06
C ARG A 64 9.86 -7.72 -17.25
N PRO A 65 10.63 -8.83 -17.32
CA PRO A 65 10.28 -10.07 -16.65
C PRO A 65 10.20 -9.86 -15.13
N LEU A 66 9.38 -10.69 -14.47
CA LEU A 66 9.36 -10.72 -13.02
C LEU A 66 10.68 -11.30 -12.50
N GLY A 67 11.11 -10.88 -11.30
CA GLY A 67 12.30 -11.42 -10.63
C GLY A 67 12.16 -12.88 -10.14
N PHE A 68 11.15 -13.61 -10.61
CA PHE A 68 10.85 -15.00 -10.29
C PHE A 68 10.01 -15.63 -11.42
N ASP A 69 10.02 -16.97 -11.52
CA ASP A 69 9.14 -17.69 -12.45
C ASP A 69 7.70 -17.74 -11.89
N PRO A 70 6.69 -17.19 -12.62
CA PRO A 70 5.30 -17.16 -12.14
C PRO A 70 4.70 -18.55 -11.93
N THR A 71 5.02 -19.52 -12.79
CA THR A 71 4.46 -20.88 -12.75
C THR A 71 4.96 -21.62 -11.52
N ASP A 72 6.27 -21.60 -11.28
CA ASP A 72 6.90 -22.18 -10.11
C ASP A 72 6.43 -21.50 -8.83
N LYS A 73 6.30 -20.16 -8.84
CA LYS A 73 5.83 -19.42 -7.66
C LYS A 73 4.39 -19.76 -7.29
N LYS A 74 3.48 -19.87 -8.27
CA LYS A 74 2.10 -20.34 -8.04
C LYS A 74 2.10 -21.76 -7.48
N ARG A 75 2.92 -22.66 -8.04
CA ARG A 75 3.06 -24.05 -7.58
C ARG A 75 3.60 -24.14 -6.15
N GLU A 76 4.57 -23.32 -5.78
CA GLU A 76 5.15 -23.27 -4.43
C GLU A 76 4.06 -22.93 -3.39
N PHE A 77 3.28 -21.87 -3.61
CA PHE A 77 2.18 -21.53 -2.70
C PHE A 77 1.08 -22.58 -2.66
N TYR A 78 0.75 -23.20 -3.79
CA TYR A 78 -0.20 -24.31 -3.83
C TYR A 78 0.29 -25.50 -2.98
N GLN A 79 1.58 -25.85 -3.06
CA GLN A 79 2.16 -26.92 -2.25
C GLN A 79 2.13 -26.58 -0.76
N ILE A 80 2.46 -25.34 -0.38
CA ILE A 80 2.34 -24.87 1.02
C ILE A 80 0.89 -24.99 1.50
N GLU A 81 -0.09 -24.55 0.70
CA GLU A 81 -1.52 -24.68 1.02
C GLU A 81 -1.93 -26.14 1.28
N ARG A 82 -1.47 -27.06 0.42
CA ARG A 82 -1.74 -28.50 0.56
C ARG A 82 -1.08 -29.10 1.80
N ASP A 83 0.09 -28.62 2.19
CA ASP A 83 0.79 -29.10 3.38
C ASP A 83 0.15 -28.57 4.67
N LEU A 84 -0.34 -27.33 4.68
CA LEU A 84 -1.15 -26.78 5.77
C LEU A 84 -2.37 -27.65 6.06
N ALA A 85 -3.12 -28.02 5.00
CA ALA A 85 -4.28 -28.89 5.14
C ALA A 85 -3.91 -30.31 5.62
N ARG A 86 -2.78 -30.86 5.19
CA ARG A 86 -2.32 -32.21 5.55
C ARG A 86 -1.75 -32.31 6.96
N LYS A 87 -0.98 -31.29 7.39
CA LYS A 87 -0.21 -31.32 8.64
C LYS A 87 -0.95 -30.70 9.82
N LEU A 88 -1.64 -29.58 9.60
CA LEU A 88 -2.40 -28.89 10.65
C LEU A 88 -3.89 -29.26 10.63
N GLY A 89 -4.38 -29.82 9.53
CA GLY A 89 -5.79 -30.11 9.32
C GLY A 89 -6.55 -28.92 8.73
N GLN A 90 -7.71 -29.19 8.13
CA GLN A 90 -8.51 -28.18 7.43
C GLN A 90 -9.28 -27.25 8.36
N LEU A 91 -9.67 -27.76 9.53
CA LEU A 91 -10.45 -27.03 10.54
C LEU A 91 -9.57 -26.26 11.53
N ASN A 92 -8.24 -26.40 11.45
CA ASN A 92 -7.34 -25.67 12.31
C ASN A 92 -7.36 -24.17 11.95
N PRO A 93 -7.63 -23.25 12.90
CA PRO A 93 -7.76 -21.82 12.60
C PRO A 93 -6.52 -21.22 11.91
N LEU A 94 -5.31 -21.60 12.34
CA LEU A 94 -4.07 -21.10 11.72
C LEU A 94 -3.88 -21.65 10.31
N SER A 95 -4.29 -22.90 10.07
CA SER A 95 -4.33 -23.48 8.72
C SER A 95 -5.28 -22.70 7.82
N VAL A 96 -6.48 -22.35 8.29
CA VAL A 96 -7.45 -21.56 7.53
C VAL A 96 -6.85 -20.21 7.11
N ILE A 97 -6.24 -19.48 8.05
CA ILE A 97 -5.62 -18.17 7.78
C ILE A 97 -4.45 -18.30 6.80
N MET A 98 -3.49 -19.18 7.08
CA MET A 98 -2.30 -19.35 6.24
C MET A 98 -2.63 -19.85 4.82
N ARG A 99 -3.66 -20.69 4.66
CA ARG A 99 -4.13 -21.14 3.35
C ARG A 99 -4.77 -20.01 2.56
N ARG A 100 -5.56 -19.15 3.22
CA ARG A 100 -6.08 -17.92 2.59
C ARG A 100 -4.93 -17.05 2.09
N ILE A 101 -3.90 -16.83 2.90
CA ILE A 101 -2.70 -16.07 2.51
C ILE A 101 -2.00 -16.67 1.30
N CYS A 102 -1.84 -18.01 1.25
CA CYS A 102 -1.26 -18.69 0.08
C CYS A 102 -2.07 -18.45 -1.21
N ARG A 103 -3.40 -18.42 -1.11
CA ARG A 103 -4.28 -18.13 -2.26
C ARG A 103 -4.18 -16.67 -2.70
N GLU A 104 -4.12 -15.75 -1.75
CA GLU A 104 -3.93 -14.33 -2.05
C GLU A 104 -2.60 -14.10 -2.79
N TYR A 105 -1.50 -14.73 -2.36
CA TYR A 105 -0.24 -14.63 -3.12
C TYR A 105 -0.31 -15.30 -4.49
N GLN A 106 -1.04 -16.39 -4.66
CA GLN A 106 -1.30 -16.94 -6.00
C GLN A 106 -2.08 -15.96 -6.89
N SER A 107 -3.07 -15.24 -6.34
CA SER A 107 -3.75 -14.15 -7.05
C SER A 107 -2.80 -13.01 -7.39
N VAL A 108 -1.93 -12.58 -6.46
CA VAL A 108 -0.89 -11.57 -6.76
C VAL A 108 0.01 -12.01 -7.91
N VAL A 109 0.46 -13.25 -7.95
CA VAL A 109 1.31 -13.74 -9.05
C VAL A 109 0.54 -13.71 -10.39
N ARG A 110 -0.73 -14.13 -10.39
CA ARG A 110 -1.59 -14.06 -11.60
C ARG A 110 -1.83 -12.62 -12.05
N MET A 111 -2.02 -11.70 -11.12
CA MET A 111 -2.14 -10.26 -11.39
C MET A 111 -0.87 -9.77 -12.09
N LEU A 112 0.32 -10.03 -11.53
CA LEU A 112 1.60 -9.58 -12.09
C LEU A 112 1.94 -10.21 -13.45
N GLU A 113 1.51 -11.45 -13.70
CA GLU A 113 1.64 -12.12 -15.00
C GLU A 113 0.74 -11.46 -16.08
N SER A 114 -0.35 -10.82 -15.66
CA SER A 114 -1.36 -10.22 -16.53
C SER A 114 -1.17 -8.71 -16.78
N ARG A 115 -0.05 -8.13 -16.34
CA ARG A 115 0.28 -6.70 -16.53
C ARG A 115 0.05 -6.25 -17.99
N GLY A 116 -0.55 -5.07 -18.16
CA GLY A 116 -0.90 -4.50 -19.46
C GLY A 116 -2.13 -5.16 -20.12
N THR A 117 -2.94 -5.90 -19.37
CA THR A 117 -4.21 -6.48 -19.84
C THR A 117 -5.34 -6.21 -18.85
N PRO A 118 -6.62 -6.24 -19.25
CA PRO A 118 -7.75 -6.05 -18.34
C PRO A 118 -7.77 -7.01 -17.13
N ILE A 119 -7.28 -8.25 -17.32
CA ILE A 119 -7.18 -9.28 -16.27
C ILE A 119 -6.34 -8.80 -15.07
N PHE A 120 -5.34 -7.93 -15.29
CA PHE A 120 -4.58 -7.32 -14.19
C PHE A 120 -5.50 -6.54 -13.24
N SER A 121 -6.41 -5.74 -13.80
CA SER A 121 -7.36 -4.93 -13.04
C SER A 121 -8.42 -5.79 -12.38
N ASP A 122 -8.95 -6.81 -13.08
CA ASP A 122 -9.95 -7.72 -12.50
C ASP A 122 -9.42 -8.37 -11.22
N ILE A 123 -8.17 -8.86 -11.26
CA ILE A 123 -7.54 -9.45 -10.07
C ILE A 123 -7.18 -8.37 -9.03
N SER A 124 -6.80 -7.16 -9.46
CA SER A 124 -6.62 -6.03 -8.54
C SER A 124 -7.90 -5.74 -7.76
N GLN A 125 -9.06 -5.74 -8.43
CA GLN A 125 -10.36 -5.56 -7.82
C GLN A 125 -10.69 -6.69 -6.82
N GLU A 126 -10.39 -7.95 -7.15
CA GLU A 126 -10.53 -9.06 -6.21
C GLU A 126 -9.67 -8.88 -4.95
N LEU A 127 -8.46 -8.32 -5.09
CA LEU A 127 -7.50 -8.17 -3.99
C LEU A 127 -7.74 -6.93 -3.12
N TYR A 128 -8.13 -5.81 -3.72
CA TYR A 128 -8.21 -4.50 -3.06
C TYR A 128 -9.60 -3.88 -3.04
N GLY A 129 -10.54 -4.41 -3.85
CA GLY A 129 -11.89 -3.89 -4.05
C GLY A 129 -12.04 -3.07 -5.33
N SER A 130 -13.29 -2.68 -5.60
CA SER A 130 -13.71 -1.75 -6.66
C SER A 130 -14.30 -0.48 -6.05
N SER A 131 -14.29 0.64 -6.79
CA SER A 131 -14.93 1.87 -6.30
C SER A 131 -16.45 1.70 -6.18
N GLN A 132 -17.01 0.73 -6.89
CA GLN A 132 -18.42 0.37 -6.90
C GLN A 132 -18.81 -0.63 -5.78
N ASP A 133 -17.84 -1.08 -4.96
CA ASP A 133 -18.12 -1.97 -3.82
C ASP A 133 -19.03 -1.25 -2.80
N VAL A 134 -19.97 -1.99 -2.21
CA VAL A 134 -20.75 -1.59 -1.04
C VAL A 134 -20.38 -2.47 0.17
N PHE A 135 -20.55 -1.96 1.38
CA PHE A 135 -20.32 -2.75 2.60
C PHE A 135 -21.51 -3.66 2.94
N HIS A 136 -22.72 -3.10 2.87
CA HIS A 136 -23.97 -3.83 3.01
C HIS A 136 -24.98 -3.48 1.90
N VAL A 137 -26.04 -4.27 1.80
CA VAL A 137 -27.12 -4.02 0.84
C VAL A 137 -27.77 -2.68 1.15
N GLY A 138 -27.74 -1.76 0.19
CA GLY A 138 -28.31 -0.41 0.31
C GLY A 138 -27.36 0.64 0.87
N ASP A 139 -26.13 0.26 1.24
CA ASP A 139 -25.10 1.22 1.62
C ASP A 139 -24.55 2.00 0.41
N PRO A 140 -24.00 3.21 0.63
CA PRO A 140 -23.25 3.92 -0.40
C PRO A 140 -22.04 3.10 -0.88
N THR A 141 -21.67 3.29 -2.15
CA THR A 141 -20.44 2.72 -2.70
C THR A 141 -19.20 3.40 -2.11
N ILE A 142 -18.01 2.80 -2.30
CA ILE A 142 -16.74 3.46 -1.95
C ILE A 142 -16.59 4.81 -2.70
N ALA A 143 -17.05 4.89 -3.94
CA ALA A 143 -17.07 6.12 -4.72
C ALA A 143 -18.00 7.20 -4.12
N ASP A 144 -19.18 6.80 -3.65
CA ASP A 144 -20.13 7.70 -2.97
C ASP A 144 -19.55 8.22 -1.65
N LEU A 145 -18.94 7.34 -0.85
CA LEU A 145 -18.25 7.69 0.39
C LEU A 145 -17.12 8.70 0.12
N GLY A 146 -16.32 8.46 -0.93
CA GLY A 146 -15.29 9.40 -1.36
C GLY A 146 -15.87 10.78 -1.71
N SER A 147 -16.99 10.82 -2.41
CA SER A 147 -17.65 12.08 -2.80
C SER A 147 -18.19 12.86 -1.60
N MET A 148 -18.82 12.18 -0.63
CA MET A 148 -19.31 12.83 0.60
C MET A 148 -18.15 13.40 1.45
N MET A 149 -17.03 12.67 1.53
CA MET A 149 -15.83 13.16 2.21
C MET A 149 -15.19 14.33 1.46
N GLU A 150 -15.17 14.29 0.12
CA GLU A 150 -14.66 15.38 -0.73
C GLU A 150 -15.40 16.69 -0.45
N GLU A 151 -16.73 16.68 -0.45
CA GLU A 151 -17.56 17.86 -0.18
C GLU A 151 -17.25 18.46 1.20
N THR A 152 -17.12 17.60 2.22
CA THR A 152 -16.80 18.01 3.59
C THR A 152 -15.42 18.67 3.66
N LEU A 153 -14.40 18.05 3.07
CA LEU A 153 -13.04 18.59 3.08
C LEU A 153 -12.92 19.87 2.24
N ALA A 154 -13.64 19.97 1.13
CA ALA A 154 -13.66 21.17 0.29
C ALA A 154 -14.22 22.38 1.05
N GLN A 155 -15.14 22.18 2.00
CA GLN A 155 -15.60 23.24 2.89
C GLN A 155 -14.52 23.62 3.92
N LEU A 156 -13.85 22.63 4.52
CA LEU A 156 -12.78 22.88 5.49
C LEU A 156 -11.59 23.62 4.87
N LEU A 157 -11.24 23.29 3.62
CA LEU A 157 -10.13 23.93 2.89
C LEU A 157 -10.35 25.42 2.58
N LYS A 158 -11.58 25.92 2.70
CA LYS A 158 -11.89 27.36 2.59
C LYS A 158 -11.60 28.14 3.87
N LEU A 159 -11.22 27.47 4.95
CA LEU A 159 -10.94 28.09 6.24
C LEU A 159 -9.45 28.46 6.32
N ASP A 160 -9.16 29.77 6.34
CA ASP A 160 -7.79 30.31 6.26
C ASP A 160 -6.84 29.83 7.37
N PHE A 161 -7.34 29.43 8.54
CA PHE A 161 -6.51 28.96 9.65
C PHE A 161 -5.99 27.51 9.46
N LEU A 162 -6.39 26.82 8.38
CA LEU A 162 -5.93 25.47 8.04
C LEU A 162 -4.83 25.49 6.96
N ALA A 163 -4.23 26.65 6.68
CA ALA A 163 -3.10 26.77 5.76
C ALA A 163 -1.93 25.85 6.18
N GLU A 164 -1.25 25.26 5.20
CA GLU A 164 -0.08 24.42 5.45
C GLU A 164 1.09 25.27 5.95
N GLU A 165 1.74 24.76 7.00
CA GLU A 165 2.99 25.32 7.51
C GLU A 165 4.09 25.19 6.44
N PRO A 166 4.98 26.18 6.31
CA PRO A 166 6.08 26.11 5.36
C PRO A 166 6.94 24.88 5.63
N LYS A 167 7.41 24.22 4.57
CA LYS A 167 8.31 23.07 4.65
C LYS A 167 9.75 23.57 4.67
N ASP A 168 10.33 23.67 5.85
CA ASP A 168 11.65 24.24 6.11
C ASP A 168 12.65 23.25 6.74
N ILE A 169 12.18 22.06 7.13
CA ILE A 169 13.00 20.99 7.70
C ILE A 169 13.60 20.16 6.56
N LYS A 170 14.93 20.06 6.53
CA LYS A 170 15.64 19.25 5.54
C LYS A 170 15.58 17.76 5.89
N ALA A 171 15.81 16.90 4.89
CA ALA A 171 15.74 15.45 5.05
C ALA A 171 16.68 14.89 6.14
N ASP A 172 17.88 15.44 6.30
CA ASP A 172 18.84 15.04 7.34
C ASP A 172 18.36 15.36 8.76
N GLU A 173 17.81 16.57 8.96
CA GLU A 173 17.19 16.97 10.21
C GLU A 173 15.92 16.16 10.50
N ALA A 174 15.07 15.95 9.50
CA ALA A 174 13.89 15.11 9.59
C ALA A 174 14.24 13.66 9.99
N VAL A 175 15.30 13.09 9.42
CA VAL A 175 15.81 11.75 9.80
C VAL A 175 16.25 11.73 11.26
N ALA A 176 16.93 12.76 11.75
CA ALA A 176 17.33 12.85 13.15
C ALA A 176 16.11 12.87 14.10
N ILE A 177 15.12 13.71 13.80
CA ILE A 177 13.88 13.81 14.58
C ILE A 177 13.11 12.48 14.59
N LEU A 178 12.96 11.84 13.43
CA LEU A 178 12.26 10.56 13.35
C LEU A 178 13.01 9.44 14.09
N ASN A 179 14.34 9.39 14.01
CA ASN A 179 15.12 8.39 14.75
C ASN A 179 15.03 8.58 16.27
N GLU A 180 15.02 9.82 16.77
CA GLU A 180 14.78 10.08 18.20
C GLU A 180 13.41 9.54 18.65
N ARG A 181 12.37 9.78 17.86
CA ARG A 181 11.01 9.27 18.14
C ARG A 181 10.93 7.76 18.05
N ILE A 182 11.60 7.15 17.06
CA ILE A 182 11.67 5.69 16.92
C ILE A 182 12.33 5.09 18.16
N GLU A 183 13.49 5.61 18.59
CA GLU A 183 14.20 5.08 19.75
C GLU A 183 13.39 5.24 21.04
N ALA A 184 12.63 6.33 21.19
CA ALA A 184 11.74 6.53 22.33
C ALA A 184 10.58 5.52 22.39
N LEU A 185 10.08 5.06 21.23
CA LEU A 185 8.92 4.17 21.13
C LEU A 185 9.31 2.68 21.06
N PHE A 186 10.42 2.36 20.39
CA PHE A 186 10.88 1.02 20.05
C PHE A 186 12.39 0.85 20.35
N PRO A 187 12.80 0.98 21.63
CA PRO A 187 14.20 1.04 22.00
C PRO A 187 14.93 -0.27 21.66
N GLY A 188 15.97 -0.18 20.83
CA GLY A 188 16.79 -1.33 20.45
C GLY A 188 16.15 -2.32 19.46
N ASP A 189 15.00 -1.98 18.85
CA ASP A 189 14.30 -2.86 17.89
C ASP A 189 14.85 -2.77 16.45
N GLY A 190 15.90 -1.96 16.22
CA GLY A 190 16.59 -1.85 14.94
C GLY A 190 15.84 -1.06 13.85
N LEU A 191 14.69 -0.50 14.19
CA LEU A 191 13.94 0.42 13.33
C LEU A 191 14.72 1.71 13.11
N ARG A 192 14.70 2.26 11.89
CA ARG A 192 15.43 3.51 11.59
C ARG A 192 14.81 4.36 10.49
N ALA A 193 14.92 5.67 10.61
CA ALA A 193 14.77 6.59 9.50
C ALA A 193 16.12 6.75 8.77
N MET A 194 16.09 6.84 7.44
CA MET A 194 17.30 7.03 6.63
C MET A 194 17.02 7.82 5.35
N ILE A 195 18.05 8.45 4.80
CA ILE A 195 17.97 9.16 3.51
C ILE A 195 18.08 8.14 2.36
N SER A 196 17.36 8.38 1.25
CA SER A 196 17.44 7.56 0.04
C SER A 196 17.30 8.40 -1.24
N ASP A 197 18.25 8.23 -2.15
CA ASP A 197 18.32 8.98 -3.43
C ASP A 197 17.53 8.31 -4.58
N GLY A 198 16.42 7.64 -4.29
CA GLY A 198 15.76 6.80 -5.31
C GLY A 198 14.30 6.46 -5.05
N ILE A 199 13.63 7.25 -4.22
CA ILE A 199 12.19 7.13 -4.01
C ILE A 199 11.47 8.31 -4.67
N ILE A 200 10.36 8.01 -5.36
CA ILE A 200 9.54 9.03 -6.07
C ILE A 200 8.72 9.86 -5.09
N ALA A 201 8.28 9.25 -3.99
CA ALA A 201 7.56 9.94 -2.92
C ALA A 201 8.55 10.60 -1.94
N ASP A 202 8.10 11.64 -1.23
CA ASP A 202 8.90 12.31 -0.19
C ASP A 202 9.36 11.34 0.91
N ALA A 203 8.56 10.31 1.18
CA ALA A 203 8.91 9.22 2.09
C ALA A 203 8.35 7.87 1.63
N ALA A 204 8.98 6.79 2.10
CA ALA A 204 8.49 5.42 1.90
C ALA A 204 8.92 4.50 3.05
N ALA A 205 8.01 3.70 3.60
CA ALA A 205 8.34 2.67 4.58
C ALA A 205 8.78 1.34 3.96
N GLY A 206 9.73 0.70 4.62
CA GLY A 206 10.17 -0.67 4.40
C GLY A 206 9.71 -1.59 5.52
N THR A 207 10.43 -2.70 5.72
CA THR A 207 10.13 -3.65 6.80
C THR A 207 10.65 -3.17 8.16
N ASP A 208 11.79 -2.47 8.16
CA ASP A 208 12.53 -2.03 9.34
C ASP A 208 12.99 -0.57 9.22
N TYR A 209 12.52 0.18 8.22
CA TYR A 209 12.97 1.55 7.99
C TYR A 209 11.90 2.47 7.42
N VAL A 210 12.08 3.78 7.61
CA VAL A 210 11.43 4.84 6.83
C VAL A 210 12.51 5.54 5.99
N LYS A 211 12.34 5.58 4.68
CA LYS A 211 13.21 6.34 3.77
C LYS A 211 12.63 7.73 3.56
N LEU A 212 13.45 8.76 3.70
CA LEU A 212 13.15 10.12 3.25
C LEU A 212 13.95 10.44 1.99
N ARG A 213 13.32 11.13 1.05
CA ARG A 213 13.97 11.59 -0.17
C ARG A 213 14.94 12.73 0.17
N ALA A 214 16.16 12.69 -0.36
CA ALA A 214 17.23 13.59 0.08
C ALA A 214 16.96 15.09 -0.17
N ASP A 215 16.26 15.41 -1.25
CA ASP A 215 15.92 16.78 -1.65
C ASP A 215 14.52 17.23 -1.17
N ALA A 216 13.81 16.39 -0.41
CA ALA A 216 12.52 16.76 0.16
C ALA A 216 12.68 17.71 1.36
N LEU A 217 11.76 18.66 1.44
CA LEU A 217 11.56 19.52 2.60
C LEU A 217 10.30 19.06 3.33
N PHE A 218 10.32 19.15 4.66
CA PHE A 218 9.25 18.74 5.54
C PHE A 218 8.87 19.88 6.49
N ASN A 219 7.68 19.82 7.06
CA ASN A 219 7.33 20.57 8.26
C ASN A 219 7.07 19.59 9.43
N MET A 220 6.86 20.11 10.65
CA MET A 220 6.64 19.26 11.81
C MET A 220 5.38 18.39 11.69
N ARG A 221 4.37 18.86 10.95
CA ARG A 221 3.14 18.13 10.71
C ARG A 221 3.37 16.94 9.76
N ASP A 222 4.17 17.11 8.71
CA ASP A 222 4.60 16.02 7.83
C ASP A 222 5.34 14.94 8.64
N LEU A 223 6.27 15.33 9.51
CA LEU A 223 6.99 14.38 10.36
C LEU A 223 6.05 13.67 11.33
N ARG A 224 5.03 14.37 11.86
CA ARG A 224 4.02 13.77 12.73
C ARG A 224 3.14 12.76 11.97
N VAL A 225 2.77 13.05 10.73
CA VAL A 225 2.09 12.09 9.86
C VAL A 225 2.96 10.86 9.61
N LEU A 226 4.25 11.03 9.30
CA LEU A 226 5.16 9.91 9.10
C LEU A 226 5.31 9.05 10.36
N GLU A 227 5.41 9.69 11.52
CA GLU A 227 5.44 9.00 12.81
C GLU A 227 4.19 8.13 13.03
N VAL A 228 3.00 8.71 12.84
CA VAL A 228 1.75 7.98 13.11
C VAL A 228 1.46 6.94 12.03
N HIS A 229 1.59 7.30 10.76
CA HIS A 229 1.24 6.44 9.63
C HIS A 229 2.29 5.35 9.41
N GLU A 230 3.55 5.75 9.22
CA GLU A 230 4.61 4.83 8.83
C GLU A 230 5.22 4.11 10.04
N ILE A 231 5.49 4.82 11.14
CA ILE A 231 6.18 4.23 12.29
C ILE A 231 5.21 3.45 13.18
N TRP A 232 4.11 4.05 13.66
CA TRP A 232 3.22 3.36 14.61
C TRP A 232 2.46 2.21 13.96
N VAL A 233 1.91 2.43 12.77
CA VAL A 233 1.08 1.45 12.08
C VAL A 233 1.94 0.49 11.27
N HIS A 234 2.59 0.92 10.19
CA HIS A 234 3.29 -0.02 9.31
C HIS A 234 4.48 -0.71 10.01
N LEU A 235 5.44 0.03 10.56
CA LEU A 235 6.61 -0.55 11.23
C LEU A 235 6.23 -1.22 12.55
N GLY A 236 5.47 -0.54 13.41
CA GLY A 236 5.09 -1.06 14.73
C GLY A 236 4.30 -2.36 14.66
N THR A 237 3.33 -2.46 13.75
CA THR A 237 2.57 -3.71 13.59
C THR A 237 3.40 -4.80 12.90
N THR A 238 4.32 -4.43 11.99
CA THR A 238 5.27 -5.39 11.39
C THR A 238 6.20 -5.97 12.46
N LEU A 239 6.76 -5.13 13.33
CA LEU A 239 7.60 -5.55 14.46
C LEU A 239 6.83 -6.49 15.40
N ASN A 240 5.59 -6.14 15.74
CA ASN A 240 4.71 -7.01 16.51
C ASN A 240 4.40 -8.35 15.80
N GLY A 241 4.30 -8.36 14.47
CA GLY A 241 4.16 -9.58 13.69
C GLY A 241 5.44 -10.43 13.68
N LEU A 242 6.60 -9.80 13.61
CA LEU A 242 7.91 -10.45 13.64
C LEU A 242 8.27 -11.00 15.03
N SER A 243 7.74 -10.42 16.11
CA SER A 243 7.94 -10.90 17.47
C SER A 243 7.16 -12.19 17.79
N GLN A 244 6.25 -12.62 16.90
CA GLN A 244 5.47 -13.84 17.09
C GLN A 244 6.35 -15.09 16.93
N PRO A 245 6.51 -15.93 17.97
CA PRO A 245 7.53 -16.99 17.97
C PRO A 245 7.28 -18.12 16.95
N TYR A 246 6.01 -18.37 16.63
CA TYR A 246 5.60 -19.47 15.74
C TYR A 246 4.86 -18.99 14.49
N CYS A 247 4.26 -17.80 14.50
CA CYS A 247 3.44 -17.28 13.40
C CYS A 247 4.18 -16.19 12.61
N THR A 248 5.37 -16.51 12.12
CA THR A 248 6.23 -15.58 11.36
C THR A 248 5.56 -14.95 10.12
N PHE A 249 4.51 -15.57 9.57
CA PHE A 249 3.71 -15.03 8.48
C PHE A 249 3.01 -13.72 8.85
N LEU A 250 2.78 -13.47 10.14
CA LEU A 250 2.17 -12.22 10.64
C LEU A 250 3.09 -11.00 10.46
N GLY A 251 4.40 -11.22 10.32
CA GLY A 251 5.36 -10.17 9.95
C GLY A 251 5.31 -9.79 8.47
N LYS A 252 4.34 -10.30 7.69
CA LYS A 252 4.12 -9.97 6.28
C LYS A 252 2.68 -9.52 6.07
N GLY A 253 2.51 -8.40 5.37
CA GLY A 253 1.19 -7.90 4.96
C GLY A 253 0.76 -8.48 3.61
N PRO A 254 -0.10 -9.52 3.54
CA PRO A 254 -0.78 -9.88 2.31
C PRO A 254 -1.74 -8.77 1.85
N PRO A 255 -2.27 -8.82 0.61
CA PRO A 255 -3.22 -7.81 0.11
C PRO A 255 -4.39 -7.53 1.05
N SER A 256 -5.00 -8.56 1.67
CA SER A 256 -6.08 -8.36 2.63
C SER A 256 -5.65 -7.56 3.87
N ALA A 257 -4.43 -7.78 4.37
CA ALA A 257 -3.89 -7.01 5.48
C ALA A 257 -3.58 -5.56 5.09
N THR A 258 -3.32 -5.28 3.80
CA THR A 258 -3.10 -3.92 3.29
C THR A 258 -4.34 -3.06 3.52
N ILE A 259 -5.55 -3.60 3.32
CA ILE A 259 -6.80 -2.88 3.59
C ILE A 259 -6.85 -2.43 5.06
N THR A 260 -6.59 -3.35 6.00
CA THR A 260 -6.60 -3.02 7.43
C THR A 260 -5.48 -2.06 7.81
N GLN A 261 -4.26 -2.23 7.28
CA GLN A 261 -3.10 -1.39 7.59
C GLN A 261 -3.30 0.06 7.14
N GLU A 262 -3.66 0.27 5.87
CA GLU A 262 -3.87 1.61 5.31
C GLU A 262 -5.07 2.30 5.98
N GLY A 263 -6.13 1.54 6.28
CA GLY A 263 -7.29 2.02 7.01
C GLY A 263 -7.00 2.45 8.44
N LEU A 264 -6.28 1.61 9.18
CA LEU A 264 -5.83 1.92 10.54
C LEU A 264 -4.90 3.14 10.54
N ALA A 265 -4.01 3.26 9.56
CA ALA A 265 -3.12 4.40 9.43
C ALA A 265 -3.90 5.71 9.23
N VAL A 266 -4.89 5.74 8.32
CA VAL A 266 -5.77 6.92 8.14
C VAL A 266 -6.56 7.22 9.42
N LEU A 267 -7.12 6.20 10.08
CA LEU A 267 -7.84 6.39 11.33
C LEU A 267 -6.94 7.00 12.41
N MET A 268 -5.72 6.47 12.57
CA MET A 268 -4.75 6.98 13.54
C MET A 268 -4.34 8.41 13.24
N GLU A 269 -4.14 8.77 11.96
CA GLU A 269 -3.86 10.16 11.59
C GLU A 269 -4.98 11.12 12.01
N ILE A 270 -6.25 10.70 11.87
CA ILE A 270 -7.42 11.49 12.26
C ILE A 270 -7.52 11.62 13.78
N LEU A 271 -7.46 10.50 14.51
CA LEU A 271 -7.61 10.46 15.97
C LEU A 271 -6.49 11.22 16.70
N THR A 272 -5.30 11.27 16.11
CA THR A 272 -4.15 12.00 16.65
C THR A 272 -4.06 13.44 16.17
N PHE A 273 -5.02 13.90 15.36
CA PHE A 273 -5.02 15.23 14.71
C PHE A 273 -3.73 15.52 13.93
N SER A 274 -3.12 14.48 13.38
CA SER A 274 -1.88 14.58 12.60
C SER A 274 -2.16 14.88 11.13
N SER A 275 -3.29 14.40 10.58
CA SER A 275 -3.67 14.65 9.19
C SER A 275 -4.11 16.09 8.95
N THR A 276 -4.01 16.54 7.69
CA THR A 276 -4.58 17.81 7.22
C THR A 276 -5.74 17.57 6.26
N PRO A 277 -6.65 18.54 6.07
CA PRO A 277 -7.67 18.44 5.04
C PRO A 277 -7.07 18.23 3.63
N ASN A 278 -5.94 18.88 3.32
CA ASN A 278 -5.21 18.66 2.05
C ASN A 278 -4.73 17.22 1.91
N ARG A 279 -4.19 16.62 2.98
CA ARG A 279 -3.74 15.23 2.96
C ARG A 279 -4.90 14.28 2.72
N LEU A 280 -6.01 14.45 3.44
CA LEU A 280 -7.20 13.63 3.25
C LEU A 280 -7.79 13.82 1.85
N MET A 281 -7.80 15.05 1.33
CA MET A 281 -8.25 15.37 -0.03
C MET A 281 -7.41 14.64 -1.07
N ARG A 282 -6.07 14.61 -0.92
CA ARG A 282 -5.18 13.83 -1.80
C ARG A 282 -5.52 12.34 -1.81
N LEU A 283 -5.92 11.75 -0.68
CA LEU A 283 -6.37 10.35 -0.62
C LEU A 283 -7.70 10.14 -1.36
N ILE A 284 -8.65 11.05 -1.19
CA ILE A 284 -9.95 10.99 -1.85
C ILE A 284 -9.84 11.19 -3.35
N CYS A 285 -9.01 12.13 -3.82
CA CYS A 285 -8.77 12.32 -5.24
C CYS A 285 -8.20 11.05 -5.91
N ARG A 286 -7.43 10.22 -5.19
CA ARG A 286 -6.95 8.93 -5.72
C ARG A 286 -8.10 7.93 -5.88
N VAL A 287 -9.05 7.90 -4.94
CA VAL A 287 -10.26 7.08 -5.07
C VAL A 287 -11.13 7.55 -6.22
N ARG A 288 -11.28 8.87 -6.41
CA ARG A 288 -12.00 9.45 -7.56
C ARG A 288 -11.33 9.12 -8.88
N ALA A 289 -10.01 9.21 -8.96
CA ALA A 289 -9.27 8.81 -10.16
C ALA A 289 -9.52 7.33 -10.52
N ILE A 290 -9.54 6.41 -9.54
CA ILE A 290 -9.87 5.00 -9.79
C ILE A 290 -11.30 4.86 -10.34
N SER A 291 -12.28 5.53 -9.74
CA SER A 291 -13.68 5.53 -10.21
C SER A 291 -13.80 6.01 -11.65
N MET A 292 -13.12 7.11 -12.00
CA MET A 292 -13.11 7.64 -13.36
C MET A 292 -12.61 6.60 -14.36
N ILE A 293 -11.53 5.87 -14.03
CA ILE A 293 -10.97 4.84 -14.93
C ILE A 293 -11.92 3.64 -15.04
N GLU A 294 -12.55 3.21 -13.93
CA GLU A 294 -13.58 2.16 -13.96
C GLU A 294 -14.80 2.58 -14.82
N GLU A 295 -15.07 3.89 -14.91
CA GLU A 295 -16.12 4.50 -15.76
C GLU A 295 -15.65 4.78 -17.20
N GLY A 296 -14.40 4.47 -17.54
CA GLY A 296 -13.85 4.53 -18.90
C GLY A 296 -12.89 5.68 -19.20
N ALA A 297 -12.49 6.47 -18.19
CA ALA A 297 -11.53 7.55 -18.37
C ALA A 297 -10.12 7.03 -18.68
N ASP A 298 -9.42 7.69 -19.60
CA ASP A 298 -8.02 7.40 -19.92
C ASP A 298 -7.03 8.19 -19.04
N PHE A 299 -5.73 7.93 -19.24
CA PHE A 299 -4.66 8.60 -18.52
C PHE A 299 -4.70 10.13 -18.65
N MET A 300 -5.05 10.65 -19.82
CA MET A 300 -5.07 12.09 -20.08
C MET A 300 -6.21 12.75 -19.32
N GLU A 301 -7.38 12.11 -19.27
CA GLU A 301 -8.53 12.58 -18.49
C GLU A 301 -8.21 12.61 -17.00
N VAL A 302 -7.58 11.57 -16.47
CA VAL A 302 -7.16 11.52 -15.05
C VAL A 302 -6.06 12.54 -14.74
N PHE A 303 -5.10 12.73 -15.66
CA PHE A 303 -4.08 13.77 -15.54
C PHE A 303 -4.69 15.17 -15.49
N ASN A 304 -5.63 15.47 -16.40
CA ASN A 304 -6.34 16.75 -16.43
C ASN A 304 -7.23 16.93 -15.19
N PHE A 305 -7.79 15.85 -14.65
CA PHE A 305 -8.50 15.88 -13.37
C PHE A 305 -7.59 16.34 -12.24
N PHE A 306 -6.40 15.77 -12.08
CA PHE A 306 -5.47 16.22 -11.03
C PHE A 306 -5.01 17.67 -11.23
N LEU A 307 -4.76 18.11 -12.46
CA LEU A 307 -4.49 19.52 -12.76
C LEU A 307 -5.66 20.43 -12.34
N SER A 308 -6.90 20.01 -12.61
CA SER A 308 -8.10 20.76 -12.21
C SER A 308 -8.26 20.88 -10.68
N LYS A 309 -7.65 19.96 -9.93
CA LYS A 309 -7.57 19.99 -8.46
C LYS A 309 -6.43 20.85 -7.93
N GLY A 310 -5.69 21.54 -8.80
CA GLY A 310 -4.63 22.47 -8.43
C GLY A 310 -3.26 21.83 -8.19
N LEU A 311 -3.08 20.56 -8.57
CA LEU A 311 -1.75 19.94 -8.58
C LEU A 311 -0.95 20.49 -9.76
N ASP A 312 0.37 20.57 -9.60
CA ASP A 312 1.25 20.87 -10.73
C ASP A 312 1.32 19.68 -11.72
N LYS A 313 2.01 19.88 -12.85
CA LYS A 313 2.11 18.84 -13.88
C LYS A 313 2.87 17.59 -13.38
N GLU A 314 3.84 17.75 -12.50
CA GLU A 314 4.69 16.66 -12.01
C GLU A 314 3.95 15.77 -11.01
N ASP A 315 3.27 16.39 -10.05
CA ASP A 315 2.38 15.72 -9.11
C ASP A 315 1.21 15.08 -9.86
N SER A 316 0.59 15.77 -10.82
CA SER A 316 -0.52 15.22 -11.61
C SER A 316 -0.09 13.96 -12.38
N PHE A 317 1.09 13.97 -13.02
CA PHE A 317 1.62 12.77 -13.68
C PHE A 317 1.88 11.64 -12.67
N THR A 318 2.46 11.97 -11.52
CA THR A 318 2.80 10.97 -10.48
C THR A 318 1.54 10.31 -9.92
N PHE A 319 0.47 11.07 -9.69
CA PHE A 319 -0.79 10.54 -9.19
C PHE A 319 -1.56 9.76 -10.27
N SER A 320 -1.58 10.21 -11.53
CA SER A 320 -2.17 9.45 -12.64
C SER A 320 -1.43 8.13 -12.89
N SER A 321 -0.09 8.15 -12.95
CA SER A 321 0.70 6.93 -13.15
C SER A 321 0.55 5.95 -11.99
N ARG A 322 0.31 6.44 -10.77
CA ARG A 322 0.05 5.59 -9.59
C ARG A 322 -1.22 4.75 -9.71
N VAL A 323 -2.27 5.26 -10.36
CA VAL A 323 -3.53 4.52 -10.58
C VAL A 323 -3.49 3.67 -11.86
N PHE A 324 -2.63 3.99 -12.82
CA PHE A 324 -2.46 3.22 -14.07
C PHE A 324 -1.30 2.21 -14.06
N ARG A 325 -0.40 2.25 -13.09
CA ARG A 325 0.75 1.34 -13.01
C ARG A 325 0.31 -0.13 -13.06
N GLY A 326 1.01 -0.95 -13.83
CA GLY A 326 0.62 -2.33 -14.13
C GLY A 326 -0.41 -2.48 -15.25
N SER A 327 -0.98 -1.38 -15.74
CA SER A 327 -1.92 -1.29 -16.86
C SER A 327 -1.33 -0.47 -18.03
N THR A 328 -2.12 -0.27 -19.09
CA THR A 328 -1.83 0.65 -20.20
C THR A 328 -2.48 2.01 -19.96
N TYR A 329 -2.13 3.05 -20.72
CA TYR A 329 -2.68 4.40 -20.53
C TYR A 329 -4.21 4.51 -20.74
N ASN A 330 -4.80 3.55 -21.45
CA ASN A 330 -6.24 3.42 -21.70
C ASN A 330 -6.82 2.11 -21.12
N GLY A 331 -6.08 1.49 -20.21
CA GLY A 331 -6.50 0.26 -19.54
C GLY A 331 -7.31 0.53 -18.28
N LEU A 332 -7.64 -0.53 -17.55
CA LEU A 332 -8.35 -0.47 -16.28
C LEU A 332 -7.36 -0.22 -15.09
N PRO A 333 -7.84 0.22 -13.91
CA PRO A 333 -6.96 0.76 -12.87
C PRO A 333 -6.29 -0.30 -11.99
N PHE A 334 -5.20 0.09 -11.36
CA PHE A 334 -4.68 -0.57 -10.17
C PHE A 334 -5.39 -0.04 -8.91
N THR A 335 -6.26 -0.85 -8.34
CA THR A 335 -7.24 -0.43 -7.33
C THR A 335 -6.72 -0.38 -5.88
N LYS A 336 -5.41 -0.57 -5.64
CA LYS A 336 -4.84 -0.57 -4.28
C LYS A 336 -5.21 0.67 -3.48
N ASP A 337 -5.27 1.86 -4.07
CA ASP A 337 -5.55 3.08 -3.31
C ASP A 337 -7.00 3.17 -2.77
N LEU A 338 -7.90 2.26 -3.15
CA LEU A 338 -9.19 2.12 -2.45
C LEU A 338 -9.04 1.64 -1.01
N THR A 339 -7.93 0.97 -0.69
CA THR A 339 -7.65 0.41 0.65
C THR A 339 -7.66 1.46 1.76
N TYR A 340 -7.33 2.72 1.46
CA TYR A 340 -7.35 3.80 2.45
C TYR A 340 -8.76 4.07 2.98
N ILE A 341 -9.71 4.42 2.10
CA ILE A 341 -11.10 4.73 2.50
C ILE A 341 -11.81 3.46 2.95
N LYS A 342 -11.66 2.36 2.19
CA LYS A 342 -12.29 1.07 2.53
C LYS A 342 -11.84 0.59 3.91
N GLY A 343 -10.53 0.63 4.16
CA GLY A 343 -9.95 0.26 5.43
C GLY A 343 -10.37 1.19 6.58
N PHE A 344 -10.41 2.50 6.34
CA PHE A 344 -10.80 3.48 7.35
C PHE A 344 -12.22 3.22 7.85
N VAL A 345 -13.18 3.02 6.94
CA VAL A 345 -14.57 2.70 7.30
C VAL A 345 -14.67 1.40 8.09
N LEU A 346 -13.96 0.35 7.66
CA LEU A 346 -13.94 -0.93 8.38
C LEU A 346 -13.33 -0.80 9.78
N ALA A 347 -12.22 -0.09 9.92
CA ALA A 347 -11.54 0.11 11.20
C ALA A 347 -12.41 0.95 12.16
N TYR A 348 -13.02 2.03 11.66
CA TYR A 348 -13.93 2.87 12.43
C TYR A 348 -15.15 2.09 12.92
N ASN A 349 -15.80 1.31 12.04
CA ASN A 349 -16.96 0.49 12.39
C ASN A 349 -16.63 -0.68 13.32
N PHE A 350 -15.38 -1.15 13.34
CA PHE A 350 -14.96 -2.19 14.29
C PHE A 350 -14.77 -1.66 15.72
N ILE A 351 -14.35 -0.40 15.85
CA ILE A 351 -14.10 0.23 17.16
C ILE A 351 -15.38 0.76 17.79
N ARG A 352 -16.31 1.24 16.96
CA ARG A 352 -17.64 1.70 17.39
C ARG A 352 -18.56 0.54 17.72
#